data_AF-A0A378I8N3-F1
#
_entry.id   AF-A0A378I8N3-F1
#
_cell.length_a   1.000
_cell.length_b   1.000
_cell.length_c   1.000
_cell.angle_alpha   90.00
_cell.angle_beta   90.00
_cell.angle_gamma   90.00
#
_symmetry.space_group_name_H-M   'P 1'
#
loop_
_entity.id
_entity.type
_entity.pdbx_description
1 polymer ?
#
loop_
_entity_poly.entity_id
_entity_poly.type
_entity_poly.pdbx_seq_one_letter_code
_entity_poly.pdbx_strand_id
1 'polypeptide(L)'
;MIKHFVWGMAVLLSTSCSARDENYYRLNPEKVEQALKSCPAMSPGKISCNELKAVSARQNQLAYELQLSPQGFGQRILLLQIKLAEQKQALKENSSQPELKQLISQNEQKLAEYLAIVKWLESPES
;
A
#
# COMPACT_ATOMS: atom_id res chain seq x y z
N MET A 1 -16.38 20.31 -39.54
CA MET A 1 -15.20 19.68 -38.89
C MET A 1 -15.17 19.83 -37.36
N ILE A 2 -16.31 20.00 -36.68
CA ILE A 2 -16.37 20.09 -35.18
C ILE A 2 -17.15 18.91 -34.58
N LYS A 3 -17.94 18.18 -35.39
CA LYS A 3 -18.87 17.14 -34.92
C LYS A 3 -18.20 15.80 -34.55
N HIS A 4 -16.98 15.55 -35.04
CA HIS A 4 -16.22 14.34 -34.70
C HIS A 4 -15.32 14.50 -33.48
N PHE A 5 -15.07 15.73 -33.02
CA PHE A 5 -14.22 15.97 -31.85
C PHE A 5 -14.93 15.61 -30.53
N VAL A 6 -16.26 15.71 -30.51
CA VAL A 6 -17.09 15.39 -29.33
C VAL A 6 -17.15 13.88 -29.04
N TRP A 7 -16.92 13.03 -30.05
CA TRP A 7 -17.07 11.58 -29.91
C TRP A 7 -15.82 10.87 -29.37
N GLY A 8 -14.68 11.56 -29.28
CA GLY A 8 -13.44 11.02 -28.70
C GLY A 8 -13.35 11.17 -27.18
N MET A 9 -14.16 12.04 -26.56
CA MET A 9 -14.01 12.41 -25.15
C MET A 9 -14.77 11.52 -24.17
N ALA A 10 -15.60 10.59 -24.67
CA ALA A 10 -16.43 9.71 -23.85
C ALA A 10 -15.71 8.45 -23.32
N VAL A 11 -14.52 8.12 -23.84
CA VAL A 11 -13.81 6.87 -23.50
C VAL A 11 -12.84 7.01 -22.31
N LEU A 12 -12.58 8.24 -21.85
CA LEU A 12 -11.65 8.51 -20.74
C LEU A 12 -12.28 8.44 -19.34
N LEU A 13 -13.57 8.08 -19.23
CA LEU A 13 -14.27 7.99 -17.94
C LEU A 13 -14.31 6.59 -17.31
N SER A 14 -13.60 5.62 -17.88
CA SER A 14 -13.38 4.30 -17.27
C SER A 14 -12.37 4.39 -16.11
N THR A 15 -12.69 5.23 -15.12
CA THR A 15 -11.89 5.37 -13.92
C THR A 15 -11.86 4.03 -13.18
N SER A 16 -10.65 3.60 -12.89
CA SER A 16 -10.31 2.35 -12.22
C SER A 16 -11.11 2.17 -10.93
N CYS A 17 -12.09 1.27 -10.95
CA CYS A 17 -12.60 0.68 -9.72
C CYS A 17 -11.48 -0.23 -9.18
N SER A 18 -10.53 0.35 -8.44
CA SER A 18 -9.49 -0.42 -7.77
C SER A 18 -10.18 -1.40 -6.83
N ALA A 19 -9.84 -2.68 -6.94
CA ALA A 19 -10.39 -3.70 -6.08
C ALA A 19 -10.05 -3.35 -4.62
N ARG A 20 -11.07 -3.30 -3.75
CA ARG A 20 -10.89 -3.18 -2.30
C ARG A 20 -10.48 -4.53 -1.74
N ASP A 21 -9.26 -4.94 -2.07
CA ASP A 21 -8.61 -6.16 -1.60
C ASP A 21 -7.66 -5.85 -0.43
N GLU A 22 -6.96 -6.87 0.05
CA GLU A 22 -6.03 -6.72 1.18
C GLU A 22 -4.94 -5.68 0.93
N ASN A 23 -4.41 -5.60 -0.29
CA ASN A 23 -3.36 -4.65 -0.61
C ASN A 23 -3.89 -3.20 -0.57
N TYR A 24 -5.11 -2.96 -1.07
CA TYR A 24 -5.78 -1.68 -0.91
C TYR A 24 -5.85 -1.26 0.56
N TYR A 25 -6.30 -2.14 1.44
CA TYR A 25 -6.46 -1.82 2.86
C TYR A 25 -5.13 -1.64 3.59
N ARG A 26 -4.10 -2.43 3.25
CA ARG A 26 -2.74 -2.28 3.81
C ARG A 26 -2.15 -0.89 3.54
N LEU A 27 -2.43 -0.32 2.37
CA LEU A 27 -1.90 0.97 1.93
C LEU A 27 -2.79 2.17 2.30
N ASN A 28 -3.97 1.94 2.87
CA ASN A 28 -4.91 2.99 3.27
C ASN A 28 -5.45 2.71 4.69
N PRO A 29 -4.64 2.91 5.75
CA PRO A 29 -5.01 2.60 7.13
C PRO A 29 -6.32 3.27 7.60
N GLU A 30 -6.59 4.50 7.15
CA GLU A 30 -7.82 5.22 7.46
C GLU A 30 -9.08 4.53 6.89
N LYS A 31 -8.93 3.80 5.77
CA LYS A 31 -10.03 3.04 5.16
C LYS A 31 -10.29 1.74 5.90
N VAL A 32 -9.31 1.20 6.61
CA VAL A 32 -9.47 0.00 7.43
C VAL A 32 -10.41 0.28 8.60
N GLU A 33 -10.21 1.40 9.30
CA GLU A 33 -11.08 1.77 10.42
C GLU A 33 -12.53 1.97 9.95
N GLN A 34 -12.72 2.67 8.83
CA GLN A 34 -14.04 2.88 8.23
C GLN A 34 -14.72 1.56 7.83
N ALA A 35 -13.94 0.65 7.25
CA ALA A 35 -14.43 -0.65 6.78
C ALA A 35 -14.78 -1.60 7.93
N LEU A 36 -14.04 -1.54 9.05
CA LEU A 36 -14.32 -2.36 10.24
C LEU A 36 -15.63 -2.00 10.94
N LYS A 37 -16.12 -0.75 10.81
CA LYS A 37 -17.41 -0.32 11.39
C LYS A 37 -18.60 -1.14 10.85
N SER A 38 -18.47 -1.72 9.66
CA SER A 38 -19.49 -2.57 9.04
C SER A 38 -19.34 -4.06 9.38
N CYS A 39 -18.25 -4.47 10.04
CA CYS A 39 -18.03 -5.86 10.43
C CYS A 39 -18.69 -6.20 11.79
N PRO A 40 -19.18 -7.44 12.00
CA PRO A 40 -19.17 -8.56 11.06
C PRO A 40 -20.36 -8.58 10.09
N ALA A 41 -21.28 -7.61 10.18
CA ALA A 41 -22.55 -7.60 9.45
C ALA A 41 -22.35 -7.59 7.92
N MET A 42 -21.31 -6.92 7.42
CA MET A 42 -21.00 -6.85 5.99
C MET A 42 -19.49 -6.82 5.75
N SER A 43 -19.03 -7.69 4.84
CA SER A 43 -17.66 -7.68 4.37
C SER A 43 -17.48 -6.59 3.31
N PRO A 44 -16.48 -5.71 3.44
CA PRO A 44 -16.29 -4.61 2.50
C PRO A 44 -15.49 -5.09 1.28
N GLY A 45 -16.16 -5.26 0.14
CA GLY A 45 -15.49 -5.59 -1.12
C GLY A 45 -15.02 -7.05 -1.20
N LYS A 46 -13.72 -7.26 -1.49
CA LYS A 46 -13.14 -8.59 -1.76
C LYS A 46 -12.33 -9.17 -0.58
N ILE A 47 -12.38 -8.54 0.58
CA ILE A 47 -11.69 -8.98 1.80
C ILE A 47 -12.70 -9.41 2.86
N SER A 48 -12.38 -10.45 3.63
CA SER A 48 -13.18 -10.88 4.79
C SER A 48 -12.96 -9.98 6.00
N CYS A 49 -13.93 -9.92 6.92
CA CYS A 49 -13.76 -9.20 8.18
C CYS A 49 -12.60 -9.73 9.04
N ASN A 50 -12.23 -11.02 8.90
CA ASN A 50 -11.09 -11.58 9.63
C ASN A 50 -9.75 -11.12 9.05
N GLU A 51 -9.62 -11.12 7.72
CA GLU A 51 -8.45 -10.56 7.03
C GLU A 51 -8.32 -9.06 7.31
N LEU A 52 -9.43 -8.32 7.29
CA LEU A 52 -9.44 -6.89 7.60
C LEU A 52 -8.99 -6.59 9.04
N LYS A 53 -9.41 -7.42 10.02
CA LYS A 53 -8.90 -7.33 11.41
C LYS A 53 -7.40 -7.61 11.49
N ALA A 54 -6.90 -8.59 10.73
CA ALA A 54 -5.47 -8.89 10.68
C ALA A 54 -4.66 -7.72 10.08
N VAL A 55 -5.20 -7.06 9.05
CA VAL A 55 -4.61 -5.82 8.50
C VAL A 55 -4.58 -4.72 9.57
N SER A 56 -5.71 -4.48 10.26
CA SER A 56 -5.78 -3.48 11.33
C SER A 56 -4.81 -3.75 12.47
N ALA A 57 -4.69 -4.99 12.94
CA ALA A 57 -3.76 -5.36 14.00
C ALA A 57 -2.30 -5.05 13.60
N ARG A 58 -1.92 -5.36 12.36
CA ARG A 58 -0.59 -5.05 11.83
C ARG A 58 -0.36 -3.54 11.75
N GLN A 59 -1.33 -2.78 11.26
CA GLN A 59 -1.24 -1.32 11.16
C GLN A 59 -1.12 -0.68 12.55
N ASN A 60 -1.88 -1.16 13.54
CA ASN A 60 -1.79 -0.70 14.92
C ASN A 60 -0.42 -1.00 15.53
N GLN A 61 0.18 -2.15 15.23
CA GLN A 61 1.54 -2.47 15.65
C GLN A 61 2.55 -1.48 15.04
N LEU A 62 2.47 -1.23 13.73
CA LEU A 62 3.37 -0.29 13.06
C LEU A 62 3.19 1.15 13.56
N ALA A 63 1.95 1.56 13.80
CA ALA A 63 1.62 2.85 14.40
C ALA A 63 2.24 3.00 15.78
N TYR A 64 2.09 1.97 16.64
CA TYR A 64 2.71 1.94 17.96
C TYR A 64 4.24 2.03 17.87
N GLU A 65 4.86 1.29 16.96
CA GLU A 65 6.31 1.33 16.76
C GLU A 65 6.79 2.70 16.25
N LEU A 66 6.02 3.36 15.38
CA LEU A 66 6.31 4.72 14.91
C LEU A 66 6.25 5.72 16.08
N GLN A 67 5.19 5.67 16.88
CA GLN A 67 5.03 6.55 18.05
C GLN A 67 6.10 6.31 19.12
N LEU A 68 6.49 5.04 19.33
CA LEU A 68 7.50 4.67 20.31
C LEU A 68 8.89 5.18 19.93
N SER A 69 9.26 5.10 18.65
CA SER A 69 10.54 5.58 18.14
C SER A 69 10.44 6.06 16.69
N PRO A 70 10.09 7.33 16.46
CA PRO A 70 9.99 7.88 15.11
C PRO A 70 11.30 7.77 14.32
N GLN A 71 12.42 8.05 14.99
CA GLN A 71 13.76 7.93 14.38
C GLN A 71 14.11 6.47 14.05
N GLY A 72 13.83 5.53 14.95
CA GLY A 72 14.06 4.10 14.70
C GLY A 72 13.16 3.55 13.59
N PHE A 73 11.93 4.04 13.47
CA PHE A 73 11.05 3.72 12.35
C PHE A 73 11.60 4.28 11.03
N GLY A 74 12.03 5.54 11.02
CA GLY A 74 12.67 6.18 9.87
C GLY A 74 13.94 5.47 9.41
N GLN A 75 14.78 5.02 10.35
CA GLN A 75 15.99 4.25 10.03
C GLN A 75 15.64 2.92 9.35
N ARG A 76 14.56 2.24 9.76
CA ARG A 76 14.10 1.01 9.12
C ARG A 76 13.61 1.23 7.69
N ILE A 77 12.92 2.35 7.44
CA ILE A 77 12.55 2.76 6.07
C ILE A 77 13.80 2.98 5.23
N LEU A 78 14.78 3.73 5.74
CA LEU A 78 16.02 4.03 5.01
C LEU A 78 16.80 2.76 4.67
N LEU A 79 16.99 1.86 5.64
CA LEU A 79 17.67 0.58 5.41
C LEU A 79 16.95 -0.28 4.37
N LEU A 80 15.61 -0.27 4.36
CA LEU A 80 14.82 -0.99 3.37
C LEU A 80 14.98 -0.38 1.97
N GLN A 81 15.05 0.95 1.85
CA GLN A 81 15.31 1.64 0.59
C GLN A 81 16.71 1.36 0.05
N ILE A 82 17.74 1.36 0.90
CA ILE A 82 19.12 0.98 0.54
C ILE A 82 19.14 -0.46 0.01
N LYS A 83 18.54 -1.40 0.75
CA LYS A 83 18.44 -2.80 0.33
C LYS A 83 17.74 -2.96 -1.01
N LEU A 84 16.64 -2.24 -1.24
CA LEU A 84 15.94 -2.26 -2.53
C LEU A 84 16.82 -1.72 -3.67
N ALA A 85 17.61 -0.68 -3.43
CA ALA A 85 18.52 -0.14 -4.42
C ALA A 85 19.59 -1.16 -4.81
N GLU A 86 20.21 -1.82 -3.81
CA GLU A 86 21.19 -2.89 -4.02
C GLU A 86 20.59 -4.07 -4.80
N GLN A 87 19.39 -4.52 -4.41
CA GLN A 87 18.70 -5.62 -5.09
C GLN A 87 18.34 -5.26 -6.54
N LYS A 88 17.85 -4.04 -6.78
CA LYS A 88 17.55 -3.57 -8.15
C LYS A 88 18.81 -3.46 -8.99
N GLN A 89 19.95 -3.08 -8.40
CA GLN A 89 21.23 -3.05 -9.09
C GLN A 89 21.70 -4.47 -9.46
N ALA A 90 21.67 -5.41 -8.51
CA ALA A 90 22.01 -6.81 -8.76
C ALA A 90 21.12 -7.44 -9.86
N LEU A 91 19.82 -7.10 -9.90
CA LEU A 91 18.92 -7.58 -10.94
C LEU A 91 19.21 -6.99 -12.32
N LYS A 92 19.74 -5.76 -12.40
CA LYS A 92 20.19 -5.16 -13.67
C LYS A 92 21.43 -5.88 -14.20
N GLU A 93 22.34 -6.26 -13.30
CA GLU A 93 23.55 -7.01 -13.63
C GLU A 93 23.24 -8.46 -14.04
N ASN A 94 22.19 -9.04 -13.47
CA ASN A 94 21.71 -10.37 -13.83
C ASN A 94 20.18 -10.48 -13.73
N SER A 95 19.52 -10.42 -14.89
CA SER A 95 18.05 -10.36 -15.01
C SER A 95 17.32 -11.69 -14.80
N SER A 96 18.05 -12.81 -14.73
CA SER A 96 17.53 -14.17 -14.64
C SER A 96 17.51 -14.69 -13.19
N GLN A 97 17.06 -13.85 -12.26
CA GLN A 97 16.95 -14.20 -10.84
C GLN A 97 15.50 -14.06 -10.35
N PRO A 98 14.66 -15.10 -10.49
CA PRO A 98 13.25 -15.05 -10.10
C PRO A 98 13.06 -14.80 -8.60
N GLU A 99 13.92 -15.39 -7.77
CA GLU A 99 13.90 -15.17 -6.31
C GLU A 99 14.21 -13.72 -5.95
N LEU A 100 15.18 -13.10 -6.62
CA LEU A 100 15.51 -11.69 -6.41
C LEU A 100 14.35 -10.77 -6.80
N LYS A 101 13.65 -11.08 -7.90
CA LYS A 101 12.42 -10.35 -8.30
C LYS A 101 11.34 -10.45 -7.23
N GLN A 102 11.13 -11.64 -6.68
CA GLN A 102 10.16 -11.84 -5.61
C GLN A 102 10.54 -11.08 -4.34
N LEU A 103 11.81 -11.12 -3.94
CA LEU A 103 12.31 -10.37 -2.78
C LEU A 103 12.17 -8.86 -2.96
N ILE A 104 12.43 -8.34 -4.16
CA ILE A 104 12.21 -6.92 -4.49
C ILE A 104 10.73 -6.59 -4.31
N SER A 105 9.82 -7.38 -4.89
CA SER A 105 8.38 -7.14 -4.78
C SER A 105 7.90 -7.14 -3.32
N GLN A 106 8.37 -8.09 -2.50
CA GLN A 106 8.05 -8.15 -1.07
C GLN A 106 8.59 -6.92 -0.31
N ASN A 107 9.82 -6.50 -0.60
CA ASN A 107 10.42 -5.33 0.03
C ASN A 107 9.75 -4.03 -0.40
N GLU A 108 9.31 -3.92 -1.66
CA GLU A 108 8.53 -2.79 -2.16
C GLU A 108 7.17 -2.70 -1.46
N GLN A 109 6.47 -3.82 -1.29
CA GLN A 109 5.21 -3.86 -0.56
C GLN A 109 5.41 -3.44 0.90
N LYS A 110 6.45 -3.96 1.55
CA LYS A 110 6.79 -3.60 2.94
C LYS A 110 7.14 -2.12 3.08
N LEU A 111 7.87 -1.55 2.13
CA LEU A 111 8.20 -0.13 2.11
C LEU A 111 6.93 0.72 1.95
N ALA A 112 6.03 0.33 1.06
CA ALA A 112 4.76 1.02 0.85
C ALA A 112 3.88 0.98 2.11
N GLU A 113 3.83 -0.15 2.82
CA GLU A 113 3.13 -0.27 4.10
C GLU A 113 3.71 0.68 5.17
N TYR A 114 5.04 0.74 5.32
CA TYR A 114 5.68 1.65 6.28
C TYR A 114 5.39 3.12 5.97
N LEU A 115 5.47 3.49 4.69
CA LEU A 115 5.18 4.86 4.26
C LEU A 115 3.69 5.21 4.41
N ALA A 116 2.78 4.25 4.24
CA ALA A 116 1.36 4.46 4.48
C ALA A 116 1.07 4.79 5.95
N ILE A 117 1.75 4.13 6.90
CA ILE A 117 1.63 4.42 8.33
C ILE A 117 2.16 5.81 8.68
N VAL A 118 3.34 6.18 8.15
CA VAL A 118 3.90 7.54 8.33
C VAL A 118 2.94 8.57 7.76
N LYS A 119 2.44 8.35 6.54
CA LYS A 119 1.47 9.25 5.91
C LYS A 119 0.22 9.41 6.78
N TRP A 120 -0.34 8.32 7.29
CA TRP A 120 -1.57 8.35 8.09
C TRP A 120 -1.41 9.12 9.41
N LEU A 121 -0.28 8.99 10.10
CA LEU A 121 -0.11 9.56 11.44
C LEU A 121 0.55 10.94 11.46
N GLU A 122 1.40 11.24 10.49
CA GLU A 122 2.23 12.44 10.49
C GLU A 122 1.80 13.47 9.42
N SER A 123 0.78 13.16 8.59
CA SER A 123 0.25 14.14 7.63
C SER A 123 -0.83 15.01 8.27
N PRO A 124 -0.73 16.35 8.20
CA PRO A 124 -1.65 17.28 8.85
C PRO A 124 -3.08 17.31 8.25
N GLU A 125 -3.34 16.60 7.15
CA GLU A 125 -4.64 16.61 6.43
C GLU A 125 -5.33 15.23 6.35
N SER A 126 -5.17 14.39 7.38
CA SER A 126 -5.91 13.12 7.50
C SER A 126 -7.31 13.32 8.06
#